data_AF-A0A2U1VG41-F1
#
_entry.id   AF-A0A2U1VG41-F1
#
_cell.length_a   1.000
_cell.length_b   1.000
_cell.length_c   1.000
_cell.angle_alpha   90.00
_cell.angle_beta   90.00
_cell.angle_gamma   90.00
#
_symmetry.space_group_name_H-M   'P 1'
#
loop_
_entity.id
_entity.type
_entity.pdbx_description
1 polymer ?
#
loop_
_entity_poly.entity_id
_entity_poly.type
_entity_poly.pdbx_seq_one_letter_code
_entity_poly.pdbx_strand_id
1 'polypeptide(L)'
;MHGADDTSSHTDDPIDGHAPDAPDSGNRLTAEELAFLLRDPMEQARQAERAARANRTRTERRAADPTYADRLRAGDRDRQRRRRRREAIGKPEPPEPPGVPLPDLTEAEAARRLVDHLDRCGTAQAAQLRRRPDRIRAYVEAFVAYRTLATGGTRPTRGGLAALLRSRFGREVTASQVQKLRDHVEAFAAAGGPWAVAGASAPTARDGRPAAGPA
;
A
#
# COMPACT_ATOMS: atom_id res chain seq x y z
N MET A 1 46.25 70.51 8.50
CA MET A 1 47.06 69.81 9.53
C MET A 1 46.64 68.35 9.52
N HIS A 2 47.63 67.45 9.46
CA HIS A 2 47.57 65.97 9.50
C HIS A 2 46.89 65.31 8.28
N GLY A 3 47.53 64.46 7.46
CA GLY A 3 48.85 63.84 7.50
C GLY A 3 48.70 62.33 7.29
N ALA A 4 49.36 61.81 6.22
CA ALA A 4 49.91 60.45 6.02
C ALA A 4 48.97 59.22 6.17
N ASP A 5 49.18 58.05 5.59
CA ASP A 5 50.06 57.47 4.55
C ASP A 5 49.40 56.10 4.21
N ASP A 6 49.30 55.73 2.95
CA ASP A 6 50.14 54.70 2.31
C ASP A 6 49.87 53.24 2.76
N THR A 7 49.37 52.40 1.85
CA THR A 7 49.99 51.12 1.43
C THR A 7 49.04 50.26 0.59
N SER A 8 49.53 49.92 -0.60
CA SER A 8 49.01 48.87 -1.47
C SER A 8 49.25 47.50 -0.84
N SER A 9 48.29 46.57 -0.94
CA SER A 9 48.63 45.18 -1.22
C SER A 9 47.53 44.47 -2.00
N HIS A 10 48.02 43.80 -3.02
CA HIS A 10 47.40 43.01 -4.06
C HIS A 10 46.91 41.65 -3.52
N THR A 11 45.72 41.22 -3.91
CA THR A 11 45.41 39.77 -4.10
C THR A 11 44.16 39.62 -4.98
N ASP A 12 44.41 39.37 -6.27
CA ASP A 12 43.53 38.55 -7.10
C ASP A 12 43.66 37.10 -6.61
N ASP A 13 42.53 36.43 -6.33
CA ASP A 13 42.25 35.05 -6.78
C ASP A 13 40.87 34.55 -6.29
N PRO A 14 40.31 33.49 -6.91
CA PRO A 14 38.96 33.52 -7.47
C PRO A 14 37.90 32.85 -6.59
N ILE A 15 36.67 33.16 -6.98
CA ILE A 15 35.40 32.56 -6.53
C ILE A 15 35.51 31.03 -6.61
N ASP A 16 35.59 30.40 -5.45
CA ASP A 16 35.52 28.95 -5.29
C ASP A 16 34.23 28.42 -5.96
N GLY A 17 34.45 27.53 -6.91
CA GLY A 17 33.42 26.87 -7.67
C GLY A 17 32.54 26.00 -6.78
N HIS A 18 31.38 26.53 -6.39
CA HIS A 18 30.23 25.69 -6.17
C HIS A 18 29.78 25.15 -7.54
N ALA A 19 30.27 23.96 -7.87
CA ALA A 19 29.67 23.14 -8.91
C ALA A 19 28.15 23.08 -8.64
N PRO A 20 27.29 23.44 -9.60
CA PRO A 20 25.87 23.18 -9.43
C PRO A 20 25.71 21.67 -9.37
N ASP A 21 25.21 21.19 -8.22
CA ASP A 21 24.73 19.83 -8.05
C ASP A 21 23.92 19.43 -9.29
N ALA A 22 24.29 18.29 -9.86
CA ALA A 22 23.63 17.71 -11.02
C ALA A 22 22.10 17.74 -10.80
N PRO A 23 21.30 18.24 -11.77
CA PRO A 23 19.88 18.30 -11.61
C PRO A 23 19.33 16.89 -11.42
N ASP A 24 18.70 16.73 -10.27
CA ASP A 24 17.73 15.72 -9.88
C ASP A 24 17.24 14.86 -11.06
N SER A 25 17.72 13.62 -11.10
CA SER A 25 17.26 12.62 -12.08
C SER A 25 15.81 12.19 -11.83
N GLY A 26 15.14 12.76 -10.81
CA GLY A 26 13.73 12.55 -10.48
C GLY A 26 12.71 13.24 -11.40
N ASN A 27 13.14 14.13 -12.31
CA ASN A 27 12.24 14.88 -13.20
C ASN A 27 12.44 14.64 -14.71
N ARG A 28 13.11 13.56 -15.11
CA ARG A 28 13.20 13.20 -16.53
C ARG A 28 11.87 12.59 -16.98
N LEU A 29 11.02 13.43 -17.57
CA LEU A 29 9.80 13.00 -18.26
C LEU A 29 10.14 11.85 -19.21
N THR A 30 9.39 10.76 -19.10
CA THR A 30 9.55 9.62 -20.00
C THR A 30 9.20 10.00 -21.43
N ALA A 31 9.72 9.27 -22.42
CA ALA A 31 9.41 9.53 -23.83
C ALA A 31 7.90 9.48 -24.12
N GLU A 32 7.16 8.66 -23.38
CA GLU A 32 5.70 8.56 -23.47
C GLU A 32 4.98 9.78 -22.86
N GLU A 33 5.48 10.32 -21.75
CA GLU A 33 4.95 11.53 -21.11
C GLU A 33 5.27 12.78 -21.93
N LEU A 34 6.45 12.87 -22.54
CA LEU A 34 6.80 13.93 -23.47
C LEU A 34 5.93 13.88 -24.73
N ALA A 35 5.70 12.68 -25.28
CA ALA A 35 4.79 12.49 -26.40
C ALA A 35 3.33 12.81 -26.06
N PHE A 36 2.93 12.67 -24.79
CA PHE A 36 1.61 13.07 -24.31
C PHE A 36 1.50 14.59 -24.13
N LEU A 37 2.51 15.24 -23.53
CA LEU A 37 2.53 16.69 -23.28
C LEU A 37 2.71 17.53 -24.55
N LEU A 38 3.45 17.01 -25.53
CA LEU A 38 3.71 17.66 -26.82
C LEU A 38 2.70 17.26 -27.91
N ARG A 39 1.68 16.46 -27.57
CA ARG A 39 0.71 15.99 -28.56
C ARG A 39 -0.24 17.11 -28.97
N ASP A 40 -0.47 17.23 -30.27
CA ASP A 40 -1.47 18.15 -30.79
C ASP A 40 -2.89 17.70 -30.32
N PRO A 41 -3.61 18.54 -29.55
CA PRO A 41 -4.97 18.24 -29.10
C PRO A 41 -5.92 17.96 -30.26
N MET A 42 -5.67 18.54 -31.44
CA MET A 42 -6.48 18.29 -32.64
C MET A 42 -6.25 16.90 -33.23
N GLU A 43 -5.06 16.32 -33.08
CA GLU A 43 -4.82 14.93 -33.47
C GLU A 43 -5.47 13.95 -32.50
N GLN A 44 -5.47 14.26 -31.21
CA GLN A 44 -6.16 13.48 -30.19
C GLN A 44 -7.68 13.47 -30.44
N ALA A 45 -8.27 14.62 -30.77
CA ALA A 45 -9.68 14.73 -31.14
C ALA A 45 -9.99 13.91 -32.40
N ARG A 46 -9.15 14.01 -33.45
CA ARG A 46 -9.30 13.21 -34.69
C ARG A 46 -9.13 11.71 -34.45
N GLN A 47 -8.25 11.30 -33.53
CA GLN A 47 -8.06 9.89 -33.19
C GLN A 47 -9.23 9.37 -32.35
N ALA A 48 -9.73 10.15 -31.40
CA ALA A 48 -10.91 9.84 -30.61
C ALA A 48 -12.15 9.72 -31.49
N GLU A 49 -12.32 10.61 -32.48
CA GLU A 49 -13.42 10.56 -33.43
C GLU A 49 -13.34 9.31 -34.32
N ARG A 50 -12.16 8.98 -34.84
CA ARG A 50 -11.94 7.73 -35.58
C ARG A 50 -12.26 6.50 -34.73
N ALA A 51 -11.83 6.48 -33.47
CA ALA A 51 -12.16 5.40 -32.54
C ALA A 51 -13.66 5.32 -32.24
N ALA A 52 -14.33 6.47 -32.06
CA ALA A 52 -15.77 6.53 -31.83
C ALA A 52 -16.56 6.05 -33.05
N ARG A 53 -16.14 6.40 -34.27
CA ARG A 53 -16.72 5.87 -35.52
C ARG A 53 -16.52 4.35 -35.61
N ALA A 54 -15.30 3.87 -35.39
CA ALA A 54 -15.02 2.44 -35.40
C ALA A 54 -15.82 1.65 -34.35
N ASN A 55 -16.00 2.20 -33.15
CA ASN A 55 -16.83 1.59 -32.10
C ASN A 55 -18.31 1.56 -32.48
N ARG A 56 -18.84 2.61 -33.10
CA ARG A 56 -20.21 2.63 -33.63
C ARG A 56 -20.40 1.54 -34.68
N THR A 57 -19.56 1.49 -35.71
CA THR A 57 -19.62 0.46 -36.76
C THR A 57 -19.48 -0.96 -36.19
N ARG A 58 -18.61 -1.16 -35.19
CA ARG A 58 -18.46 -2.45 -34.51
C ARG A 58 -19.70 -2.86 -33.73
N THR A 59 -20.38 -1.89 -33.12
CA THR A 59 -21.60 -2.12 -32.34
C THR A 59 -22.78 -2.39 -33.26
N GLU A 60 -22.92 -1.64 -34.34
CA GLU A 60 -23.90 -1.86 -35.41
C GLU A 60 -23.73 -3.25 -36.04
N ARG A 61 -22.49 -3.67 -36.34
CA ARG A 61 -22.22 -5.01 -36.85
C ARG A 61 -22.58 -6.12 -35.85
N ARG A 62 -22.42 -5.88 -34.54
CA ARG A 62 -22.86 -6.83 -33.50
C ARG A 62 -24.38 -6.92 -33.40
N ALA A 63 -25.09 -5.82 -33.64
CA ALA A 63 -26.54 -5.78 -33.63
C ALA A 63 -27.13 -6.42 -34.89
N ALA A 64 -26.51 -6.19 -36.06
CA ALA A 64 -26.98 -6.68 -37.35
C ALA A 64 -26.61 -8.15 -37.63
N ASP A 65 -25.55 -8.69 -37.02
CA ASP A 65 -25.10 -10.07 -37.22
C ASP A 65 -25.03 -10.85 -35.89
N PRO A 66 -26.09 -11.62 -35.56
CA PRO A 66 -26.14 -12.47 -34.37
C PRO A 66 -25.02 -13.52 -34.34
N THR A 67 -24.63 -14.07 -35.49
CA THR A 67 -23.58 -15.11 -35.57
C THR A 67 -22.19 -14.54 -35.27
N TYR A 68 -21.94 -13.29 -35.65
CA TYR A 68 -20.72 -12.57 -35.28
C TYR A 68 -20.69 -12.23 -33.78
N ALA A 69 -21.82 -11.82 -33.20
CA ALA A 69 -21.92 -11.58 -31.76
C ALA A 69 -21.66 -12.86 -30.95
N ASP A 70 -22.19 -14.02 -31.38
CA ASP A 70 -21.97 -15.30 -30.71
C ASP A 70 -20.53 -15.77 -30.77
N ARG A 71 -19.85 -15.59 -31.91
CA ARG A 71 -18.40 -15.86 -32.04
C ARG A 71 -17.58 -15.03 -31.07
N LEU A 72 -17.93 -13.76 -30.86
CA LEU A 72 -17.25 -12.91 -29.87
C LEU A 72 -17.49 -13.38 -28.44
N ARG A 73 -18.74 -13.70 -28.07
CA ARG A 73 -19.07 -14.23 -26.74
C ARG A 73 -18.38 -15.56 -26.47
N ALA A 74 -18.27 -16.42 -27.47
CA ALA A 74 -17.54 -17.69 -27.36
C ALA A 74 -16.05 -17.47 -27.11
N GLY A 75 -15.41 -16.56 -27.88
CA GLY A 75 -14.01 -16.19 -27.67
C GLY A 75 -13.73 -15.57 -26.29
N ASP A 76 -14.65 -14.76 -25.77
CA ASP A 76 -14.55 -14.22 -24.40
C ASP A 76 -14.71 -15.29 -23.33
N ARG A 77 -15.67 -16.21 -23.50
CA ARG A 77 -15.83 -17.38 -22.62
C ARG A 77 -14.56 -18.23 -22.59
N ASP A 78 -13.93 -18.45 -23.74
CA ASP A 78 -12.67 -19.19 -23.83
C ASP A 78 -11.50 -18.47 -23.15
N ARG A 79 -11.39 -17.15 -23.33
CA ARG A 79 -10.40 -16.33 -22.61
C ARG A 79 -10.60 -16.42 -21.10
N GLN A 80 -11.84 -16.28 -20.62
CA GLN A 80 -12.16 -16.42 -19.20
C GLN A 80 -11.88 -17.83 -18.68
N ARG A 81 -12.23 -18.88 -19.44
CA ARG A 81 -11.93 -20.27 -19.08
C ARG A 81 -10.42 -20.49 -18.97
N ARG A 82 -9.62 -19.98 -19.91
CA ARG A 82 -8.15 -20.06 -19.85
C ARG A 82 -7.58 -19.30 -18.66
N ARG A 83 -8.11 -18.11 -18.34
CA ARG A 83 -7.73 -17.34 -17.16
C ARG A 83 -8.05 -18.10 -15.87
N ARG A 84 -9.29 -18.58 -15.70
CA ARG A 84 -9.69 -19.39 -14.54
C ARG A 84 -8.86 -20.66 -14.42
N ARG A 85 -8.54 -21.32 -15.54
CA ARG A 85 -7.66 -22.49 -15.55
C ARG A 85 -6.23 -22.16 -15.12
N ARG A 86 -5.69 -21.00 -15.52
CA ARG A 86 -4.39 -20.50 -15.02
C ARG A 86 -4.44 -20.15 -13.53
N GLU A 87 -5.55 -19.60 -13.06
CA GLU A 87 -5.76 -19.29 -11.64
C GLU A 87 -6.01 -20.55 -10.79
N ALA A 88 -6.63 -21.59 -11.36
CA ALA A 88 -6.99 -22.83 -10.67
C ALA A 88 -5.89 -23.91 -10.69
N ILE A 89 -4.95 -23.86 -11.63
CA ILE A 89 -3.84 -24.83 -11.70
C ILE A 89 -2.63 -24.27 -10.95
N GLY A 90 -2.32 -24.87 -9.80
CA GLY A 90 -0.94 -24.95 -9.32
C GLY A 90 -0.42 -23.85 -8.40
N LYS A 91 -1.26 -23.01 -7.79
CA LYS A 91 -0.84 -22.31 -6.57
C LYS A 91 -1.28 -23.13 -5.36
N PRO A 92 -0.37 -23.85 -4.66
CA PRO A 92 -0.67 -24.27 -3.31
C PRO A 92 -1.14 -23.03 -2.54
N GLU A 93 -2.28 -23.14 -1.85
CA GLU A 93 -2.72 -22.09 -0.95
C GLU A 93 -1.56 -21.83 0.02
N PRO A 94 -0.99 -20.60 0.05
CA PRO A 94 0.10 -20.32 0.97
C PRO A 94 -0.40 -20.63 2.38
N PRO A 95 0.41 -21.31 3.22
CA PRO A 95 0.00 -21.62 4.58
C PRO A 95 -0.50 -20.35 5.26
N GLU A 96 -1.65 -20.42 5.94
CA GLU A 96 -2.20 -19.25 6.62
C GLU A 96 -1.13 -18.73 7.59
N PRO A 97 -0.72 -17.45 7.49
CA PRO A 97 0.33 -16.92 8.34
C PRO A 97 -0.06 -17.08 9.82
N PRO A 98 0.90 -17.35 10.71
CA PRO A 98 0.61 -17.47 12.14
C PRO A 98 0.06 -16.15 12.69
N GLY A 99 -0.60 -16.24 13.86
CA GLY A 99 -1.08 -15.04 14.54
C GLY A 99 0.08 -14.13 14.93
N VAL A 100 -0.09 -12.82 14.79
CA VAL A 100 0.91 -11.85 15.24
C VAL A 100 0.88 -11.79 16.78
N PRO A 101 2.03 -11.89 17.47
CA PRO A 101 2.06 -11.76 18.91
C PRO A 101 1.63 -10.35 19.31
N LEU A 102 0.63 -10.25 20.18
CA LEU A 102 0.15 -8.99 20.75
C LEU A 102 0.59 -8.87 22.21
N PRO A 103 0.95 -7.66 22.69
CA PRO A 103 1.31 -7.44 24.07
C PRO A 103 0.11 -7.64 25.00
N ASP A 104 0.39 -8.02 26.24
CA ASP A 104 -0.63 -8.13 27.28
C ASP A 104 -1.01 -6.72 27.81
N LEU A 105 -1.85 -6.02 27.06
CA LEU A 105 -2.38 -4.70 27.41
C LEU A 105 -3.88 -4.75 27.73
N THR A 106 -4.28 -4.00 28.75
CA THR A 106 -5.70 -3.71 28.98
C THR A 106 -6.28 -2.89 27.81
N GLU A 107 -7.60 -2.87 27.68
CA GLU A 107 -8.30 -2.08 26.66
C GLU A 107 -7.90 -0.59 26.70
N ALA A 108 -7.83 -0.01 27.90
CA ALA A 108 -7.45 1.38 28.10
C ALA A 108 -5.98 1.66 27.76
N GLU A 109 -5.08 0.71 27.98
CA GLU A 109 -3.67 0.84 27.59
C GLU A 109 -3.48 0.70 26.08
N ALA A 110 -4.18 -0.25 25.45
CA ALA A 110 -4.17 -0.40 24.00
C ALA A 110 -4.69 0.87 23.30
N ALA A 111 -5.75 1.49 23.86
CA ALA A 111 -6.27 2.76 23.38
C ALA A 111 -5.26 3.90 23.55
N ARG A 112 -4.66 4.06 24.73
CA ARG A 112 -3.63 5.09 24.99
C ARG A 112 -2.47 4.97 24.00
N ARG A 113 -1.88 3.78 23.86
CA ARG A 113 -0.77 3.56 22.91
C ARG A 113 -1.13 3.87 21.47
N LEU A 114 -2.35 3.53 21.05
CA LEU A 114 -2.83 3.84 19.70
C LEU A 114 -2.96 5.36 19.50
N VAL A 115 -3.54 6.08 20.45
CA VAL A 115 -3.65 7.55 20.39
C VAL A 115 -2.27 8.21 20.39
N ASP A 116 -1.39 7.82 21.32
CA ASP A 116 -0.02 8.35 21.40
C ASP A 116 0.80 8.07 20.13
N HIS A 117 0.60 6.91 19.50
CA HIS A 117 1.21 6.62 18.21
C HIS A 117 0.63 7.50 17.11
N LEU A 118 -0.69 7.62 17.05
CA LEU A 118 -1.34 8.49 16.07
C LEU A 118 -0.81 9.90 16.22
N ASP A 119 -0.73 10.47 17.42
CA ASP A 119 -0.21 11.82 17.69
C ASP A 119 1.23 12.03 17.23
N ARG A 120 2.09 11.02 17.33
CA ARG A 120 3.46 11.07 16.80
C ARG A 120 3.55 10.90 15.28
N CYS A 121 2.52 10.35 14.63
CA CYS A 121 2.50 10.16 13.18
C CYS A 121 2.01 11.42 12.44
N GLY A 122 2.88 11.99 11.59
CA GLY A 122 2.56 13.16 10.76
C GLY A 122 1.73 12.87 9.50
N THR A 123 1.25 11.64 9.30
CA THR A 123 0.57 11.26 8.05
C THR A 123 -0.88 11.79 7.99
N ALA A 124 -1.37 12.06 6.78
CA ALA A 124 -2.76 12.47 6.55
C ALA A 124 -3.76 11.43 7.08
N GLN A 125 -3.43 10.14 6.98
CA GLN A 125 -4.24 9.04 7.51
C GLN A 125 -4.33 9.07 9.05
N ALA A 126 -3.22 9.33 9.74
CA ALA A 126 -3.23 9.47 11.20
C ALA A 126 -4.11 10.65 11.62
N ALA A 127 -4.00 11.80 10.94
CA ALA A 127 -4.84 12.97 11.19
C ALA A 127 -6.33 12.68 10.99
N GLN A 128 -6.70 11.92 9.96
CA GLN A 128 -8.08 11.50 9.74
C GLN A 128 -8.59 10.55 10.84
N LEU A 129 -7.75 9.63 11.30
CA LEU A 129 -8.15 8.65 12.31
C LEU A 129 -8.34 9.30 13.69
N ARG A 130 -7.52 10.30 14.07
CA ARG A 130 -7.71 11.08 15.30
C ARG A 130 -9.08 11.75 15.38
N ARG A 131 -9.66 12.14 14.24
CA ARG A 131 -11.01 12.75 14.16
C ARG A 131 -12.15 11.73 14.25
N ARG A 132 -11.84 10.42 14.42
CA ARG A 132 -12.83 9.33 14.39
C ARG A 132 -12.69 8.43 15.63
N PRO A 133 -13.15 8.88 16.81
CA PRO A 133 -13.02 8.12 18.06
C PRO A 133 -13.67 6.74 18.00
N ASP A 134 -14.80 6.60 17.30
CA ASP A 134 -15.48 5.30 17.13
C ASP A 134 -14.63 4.27 16.38
N ARG A 135 -13.77 4.73 15.46
CA ARG A 135 -12.86 3.86 14.72
C ARG A 135 -11.68 3.43 15.58
N ILE A 136 -11.16 4.33 16.40
CA ILE A 136 -10.13 4.01 17.40
C ILE A 136 -10.67 2.95 18.36
N ARG A 137 -11.88 3.15 18.89
CA ARG A 137 -12.56 2.18 19.74
C ARG A 137 -12.73 0.82 19.05
N ALA A 138 -13.17 0.79 17.80
CA ALA A 138 -13.31 -0.45 17.03
C ALA A 138 -11.98 -1.21 16.86
N TYR A 139 -10.86 -0.50 16.65
CA TYR A 139 -9.54 -1.14 16.56
C TYR A 139 -9.08 -1.70 17.90
N VAL A 140 -9.34 -0.98 19.00
CA VAL A 140 -9.00 -1.44 20.36
C VAL A 140 -9.83 -2.66 20.77
N GLU A 141 -11.14 -2.66 20.50
CA GLU A 141 -12.00 -3.82 20.72
C GLU A 141 -11.54 -5.03 19.90
N ALA A 142 -11.14 -4.80 18.64
CA ALA A 142 -10.57 -5.83 17.77
C ALA A 142 -9.23 -6.35 18.29
N PHE A 143 -8.37 -5.49 18.85
CA PHE A 143 -7.12 -5.90 19.50
C PHE A 143 -7.37 -6.86 20.67
N VAL A 144 -8.28 -6.51 21.58
CA VAL A 144 -8.63 -7.36 22.73
C VAL A 144 -9.22 -8.69 22.26
N ALA A 145 -10.13 -8.64 21.29
CA ALA A 145 -10.73 -9.84 20.70
C ALA A 145 -9.68 -10.73 20.03
N TYR A 146 -8.78 -10.15 19.23
CA TYR A 146 -7.71 -10.87 18.55
C TYR A 146 -6.82 -11.59 19.56
N ARG A 147 -6.34 -10.87 20.57
CA ARG A 147 -5.46 -11.43 21.62
C ARG A 147 -6.12 -12.58 22.37
N THR A 148 -7.41 -12.45 22.68
CA THR A 148 -8.19 -13.48 23.39
C THR A 148 -8.34 -14.76 22.57
N LEU A 149 -8.34 -14.66 21.24
CA LEU A 149 -8.47 -15.79 20.33
C LEU A 149 -7.11 -16.36 19.88
N ALA A 150 -6.06 -15.54 19.93
CA ALA A 150 -4.70 -15.92 19.54
C ALA A 150 -3.92 -16.66 20.65
N THR A 151 -4.58 -17.00 21.77
CA THR A 151 -4.03 -17.85 22.83
C THR A 151 -3.62 -19.21 22.24
N GLY A 152 -2.31 -19.48 22.19
CA GLY A 152 -1.74 -20.66 21.53
C GLY A 152 -1.08 -20.38 20.17
N GLY A 153 -0.93 -19.11 19.77
CA GLY A 153 -0.16 -18.70 18.58
C GLY A 153 -0.86 -18.89 17.25
N THR A 154 -2.11 -19.33 17.27
CA THR A 154 -2.94 -19.47 16.06
C THR A 154 -3.54 -18.12 15.67
N ARG A 155 -3.63 -17.88 14.37
CA ARG A 155 -4.26 -16.66 13.86
C ARG A 155 -5.78 -16.75 14.08
N PRO A 156 -6.41 -15.73 14.68
CA PRO A 156 -7.86 -15.71 14.84
C PRO A 156 -8.59 -15.80 13.49
N THR A 157 -9.57 -16.70 13.43
CA THR A 157 -10.45 -16.81 12.27
C THR A 157 -11.39 -15.61 12.19
N ARG A 158 -11.86 -15.28 10.98
CA ARG A 158 -12.85 -14.21 10.78
C ARG A 158 -14.14 -14.48 11.58
N GLY A 159 -14.61 -15.73 11.58
CA GLY A 159 -15.80 -16.14 12.33
C GLY A 159 -15.64 -15.95 13.83
N GLY A 160 -14.51 -16.39 14.39
CA GLY A 160 -14.20 -16.23 15.81
C GLY A 160 -14.12 -14.76 16.23
N LEU A 161 -13.43 -13.94 15.44
CA LEU A 161 -13.31 -12.50 15.71
C LEU A 161 -14.68 -11.80 15.66
N ALA A 162 -15.51 -12.11 14.66
CA ALA A 162 -16.86 -11.56 14.54
C ALA A 162 -17.76 -11.96 15.72
N ALA A 163 -17.70 -13.23 16.13
CA ALA A 163 -18.47 -13.76 17.24
C ALA A 163 -18.10 -13.08 18.55
N LEU A 164 -16.79 -12.94 18.83
CA LEU A 164 -16.31 -12.32 20.05
C LEU A 164 -16.58 -10.81 20.09
N LEU A 165 -16.45 -10.11 18.94
CA LEU A 165 -16.83 -8.70 18.83
C LEU A 165 -18.32 -8.47 19.14
N ARG A 166 -19.18 -9.36 18.67
CA ARG A 166 -20.61 -9.31 18.96
C ARG A 166 -20.92 -9.62 20.42
N SER A 167 -20.41 -10.73 20.94
CA SER A 167 -20.77 -11.20 22.29
C SER A 167 -20.21 -10.32 23.40
N ARG A 168 -18.98 -9.81 23.23
CA ARG A 168 -18.28 -9.02 24.27
C ARG A 168 -18.54 -7.53 24.17
N PHE A 169 -18.62 -7.00 22.95
CA PHE A 169 -18.68 -5.55 22.71
C PHE A 169 -19.99 -5.09 22.06
N GLY A 170 -20.92 -6.00 21.78
CA GLY A 170 -22.18 -5.68 21.10
C GLY A 170 -21.99 -5.17 19.67
N ARG A 171 -20.81 -5.38 19.06
CA ARG A 171 -20.49 -4.81 17.76
C ARG A 171 -20.84 -5.77 16.63
N GLU A 172 -21.81 -5.38 15.81
CA GLU A 172 -22.11 -6.05 14.56
C GLU A 172 -21.19 -5.56 13.44
N VAL A 173 -20.46 -6.49 12.83
CA VAL A 173 -19.52 -6.20 11.74
C VAL A 173 -19.69 -7.22 10.63
N THR A 174 -19.62 -6.74 9.38
CA THR A 174 -19.66 -7.61 8.20
C THR A 174 -18.34 -8.36 8.04
N ALA A 175 -18.35 -9.46 7.27
CA ALA A 175 -17.14 -10.25 7.03
C ALA A 175 -15.96 -9.44 6.45
N SER A 176 -16.24 -8.43 5.61
CA SER A 176 -15.21 -7.54 5.05
C SER A 176 -14.67 -6.55 6.08
N GLN A 177 -15.51 -6.07 7.00
CA GLN A 177 -15.09 -5.21 8.11
C GLN A 177 -14.23 -5.98 9.11
N VAL A 178 -14.60 -7.22 9.43
CA VAL A 178 -13.84 -8.12 10.30
C VAL A 178 -12.44 -8.36 9.71
N GLN A 179 -12.35 -8.62 8.41
CA GLN A 179 -11.07 -8.78 7.74
C GLN A 179 -10.22 -7.50 7.86
N LYS A 180 -10.79 -6.32 7.58
CA LYS A 180 -10.08 -5.04 7.73
C LYS A 180 -9.62 -4.78 9.18
N LEU A 181 -10.44 -5.11 10.17
CA LEU A 181 -10.07 -4.97 11.57
C LEU A 181 -8.89 -5.87 11.92
N ARG A 182 -8.93 -7.14 11.47
CA ARG A 182 -7.82 -8.08 11.65
C ARG A 182 -6.53 -7.56 11.01
N ASP A 183 -6.59 -7.12 9.76
CA ASP A 183 -5.43 -6.61 9.02
C ASP A 183 -4.84 -5.36 9.68
N HIS A 184 -5.69 -4.46 10.19
CA HIS A 184 -5.23 -3.28 10.92
C HIS A 184 -4.59 -3.63 12.26
N VAL A 185 -5.14 -4.59 13.01
CA VAL A 185 -4.53 -5.07 14.26
C VAL A 185 -3.14 -5.64 14.01
N GLU A 186 -3.00 -6.47 12.97
CA GLU A 186 -1.72 -7.05 12.57
C GLU A 186 -0.73 -5.97 12.10
N ALA A 187 -1.19 -4.98 11.34
CA ALA A 187 -0.36 -3.85 10.92
C ALA A 187 0.10 -2.99 12.10
N PHE A 188 -0.77 -2.74 13.09
CA PHE A 188 -0.43 -1.98 14.30
C PHE A 188 0.49 -2.76 15.27
N ALA A 189 0.54 -4.08 15.14
CA ALA A 189 1.45 -4.94 15.88
C ALA A 189 2.80 -5.13 15.20
N ALA A 190 2.95 -4.70 13.94
CA ALA A 190 4.22 -4.70 13.24
C ALA A 190 5.26 -3.79 13.92
N ALA A 191 6.54 -4.01 13.63
CA ALA A 191 7.64 -3.23 14.20
C ALA A 191 7.42 -1.71 14.02
N GLY A 192 7.54 -0.95 15.11
CA GLY A 192 7.29 0.49 15.12
C GLY A 192 5.80 0.89 15.28
N GLY A 193 4.88 -0.08 15.29
CA GLY A 193 3.46 0.16 15.55
C GLY A 193 3.13 0.32 17.05
N PRO A 194 1.91 0.79 17.38
CA PRO A 194 1.48 1.06 18.75
C PRO A 194 1.42 -0.20 19.65
N TRP A 195 1.29 -1.38 19.03
CA TRP A 195 1.17 -2.65 19.73
C TRP A 195 2.33 -3.60 19.41
N ALA A 196 3.46 -3.07 18.92
CA ALA A 196 4.66 -3.87 18.75
C ALA A 196 5.16 -4.44 20.09
N VAL A 197 5.51 -5.73 20.11
CA VAL A 197 6.18 -6.36 21.26
C VAL A 197 7.69 -6.10 21.15
N ALA A 198 8.28 -5.49 22.17
CA ALA A 198 9.72 -5.27 22.23
C ALA A 198 10.47 -6.62 22.18
N GLY A 199 11.29 -6.83 21.15
CA GLY A 199 12.04 -8.08 20.95
C GLY A 199 11.45 -9.04 19.91
N ALA A 200 10.28 -8.76 19.32
CA ALA A 200 9.81 -9.46 18.14
C ALA A 200 10.60 -8.99 16.90
N SER A 201 11.85 -9.43 16.77
CA SER A 201 12.61 -9.25 15.54
C SER A 201 11.84 -9.88 14.38
N ALA A 202 11.70 -9.13 13.29
CA ALA A 202 11.16 -9.63 12.03
C ALA A 202 11.84 -10.97 11.66
N PRO A 203 11.14 -11.93 11.03
CA PRO A 203 11.79 -13.11 10.51
C PRO A 203 12.82 -12.65 9.47
N THR A 204 14.09 -12.65 9.87
CA THR A 204 15.21 -12.49 8.95
C THR A 204 15.11 -13.64 7.98
N ALA A 205 14.81 -13.31 6.73
CA ALA A 205 15.01 -14.23 5.62
C ALA A 205 16.47 -14.68 5.71
N ARG A 206 16.69 -15.92 6.17
CA ARG A 206 18.01 -16.54 6.17
C ARG A 206 18.42 -16.65 4.71
N ASP A 207 19.33 -15.77 4.32
CA ASP A 207 20.12 -15.90 3.10
C ASP A 207 20.67 -17.32 3.03
N GLY A 208 20.27 -18.02 1.97
CA GLY A 208 20.87 -19.25 1.54
C GLY A 208 22.30 -18.99 1.08
N ARG A 209 23.25 -18.99 2.00
CA ARG A 209 24.67 -19.08 1.69
C ARG A 209 25.11 -20.53 1.90
N PRO A 210 25.43 -21.29 0.83
CA PRO A 210 25.95 -22.64 1.00
C PRO A 210 27.30 -22.56 1.71
N ALA A 211 27.44 -23.35 2.78
CA ALA A 211 28.70 -23.51 3.49
C ALA A 211 29.72 -24.13 2.53
N ALA A 212 30.80 -23.39 2.26
CA ALA A 212 32.02 -23.95 1.70
C ALA A 212 32.57 -24.97 2.71
N GLY A 213 32.61 -26.24 2.32
CA GLY A 213 33.28 -27.28 3.08
C GLY A 213 34.80 -27.11 2.99
N PRO A 214 35.56 -27.34 4.07
CA PRO A 214 37.01 -27.40 3.99
C PRO A 214 37.50 -28.80 3.62
N ALA A 215 38.48 -28.80 2.69
CA ALA A 215 39.55 -29.76 2.40
C ALA A 215 39.17 -31.22 2.09
#